data_AF-A0A1Q6PNA1-F1
#
_entry.id   AF-A0A1Q6PNA1-F1
#
_cell.length_a   1.000
_cell.length_b   1.000
_cell.length_c   1.000
_cell.angle_alpha   90.00
_cell.angle_beta   90.00
_cell.angle_gamma   90.00
#
_symmetry.space_group_name_H-M   'P 1'
#
loop_
_entity.id
_entity.type
_entity.pdbx_description
1 polymer ?
#
loop_
_entity_poly.entity_id
_entity_poly.type
_entity_poly.pdbx_seq_one_letter_code
_entity_poly.pdbx_strand_id
1 'polypeptide(L)' 'MPLKFVFGPSGSGKSTYLYQHVIEESEKYPLKNFIVLVPEQFTMQTQKDLVSMHPRHGIMNIDVLSFARLAYRVLKT' A
#
# COMPACT_ATOMS: atom_id res chain seq x y z
N MET A 1 11.20 -14.21 -8.42
CA MET A 1 10.50 -13.21 -7.62
C MET A 1 11.44 -12.76 -6.51
N PRO A 2 11.99 -11.54 -6.55
CA PRO A 2 12.81 -11.04 -5.46
C PRO A 2 11.90 -10.69 -4.27
N LEU A 3 12.12 -11.37 -3.15
CA LEU A 3 11.51 -11.02 -1.87
C LEU A 3 12.41 -10.00 -1.16
N LYS A 4 11.85 -8.86 -0.75
CA LYS A 4 12.57 -7.85 0.02
C LYS A 4 12.03 -7.79 1.44
N PHE A 5 12.93 -7.97 2.40
CA PHE A 5 12.61 -7.76 3.81
C PHE A 5 13.00 -6.35 4.23
N VAL A 6 12.14 -5.69 5.01
CA VAL A 6 12.38 -4.36 5.59
C VAL A 6 12.26 -4.49 7.11
N PHE A 7 13.40 -4.48 7.79
CA PHE A 7 13.49 -4.63 9.26
C PHE A 7 13.82 -3.30 9.96
N GLY A 8 13.46 -3.20 11.24
CA GLY A 8 13.82 -2.06 12.09
C GLY A 8 12.90 -1.92 13.30
N PRO A 9 13.33 -1.28 14.38
CA PRO A 9 12.52 -1.07 15.59
C PRO A 9 11.29 -0.19 15.33
N SER A 10 10.37 -0.10 16.30
CA SER A 10 9.26 0.86 16.19
C SER A 10 9.78 2.29 15.99
N GLY A 11 9.08 3.09 15.18
CA GLY A 11 9.52 4.45 14.83
C GLY A 11 10.64 4.56 13.80
N SER A 12 11.21 3.46 13.30
CA SER A 12 12.32 3.48 12.33
C SER A 12 11.95 3.89 10.89
N GLY A 13 10.73 4.38 10.64
CA GLY A 13 10.29 4.84 9.32
C GLY A 13 9.88 3.76 8.31
N LYS A 14 9.65 2.51 8.73
CA LYS A 14 9.30 1.39 7.82
C LYS A 14 8.06 1.68 6.97
N SER A 15 6.98 2.16 7.60
CA SER A 15 5.73 2.46 6.89
C SER A 15 5.93 3.58 5.87
N THR A 16 6.57 4.69 6.29
CA THR A 16 6.91 5.81 5.41
C THR A 16 7.74 5.36 4.21
N TYR A 17 8.74 4.51 4.44
CA TYR A 17 9.56 3.93 3.36
C TYR A 17 8.72 3.12 2.37
N LEU A 18 7.86 2.22 2.86
CA LEU A 18 7.01 1.39 2.00
C LEU A 18 5.99 2.24 1.22
N TYR A 19 5.42 3.26 1.86
CA TYR A 19 4.48 4.18 1.22
C TYR A 19 5.15 5.00 0.11
N GLN A 20 6.33 5.56 0.38
CA GLN A 20 7.10 6.29 -0.61
C GLN A 20 7.46 5.39 -1.81
N HIS A 21 7.92 4.17 -1.52
CA HIS A 21 8.29 3.20 -2.55
C HIS A 21 7.11 2.78 -3.45
N VAL A 22 5.94 2.51 -2.86
CA VAL A 22 4.76 2.13 -3.65
C VAL A 22 4.23 3.30 -4.49
N ILE A 23 4.30 4.54 -3.97
CA ILE A 23 3.94 5.73 -4.74
C ILE A 23 4.85 5.87 -5.96
N GLU A 24 6.18 5.81 -5.77
CA GLU A 24 7.16 5.90 -6.86
C GLU A 24 6.95 4.83 -7.94
N GLU A 25 6.72 3.58 -7.53
CA GLU A 25 6.47 2.49 -8.47
C GLU A 25 5.11 2.63 -9.17
N SER A 26 4.10 3.17 -8.49
CA SER A 26 2.77 3.41 -9.06
C SER A 26 2.79 4.47 -10.15
N GLU A 27 3.56 5.54 -9.97
CA GLU A 27 3.74 6.62 -10.96
C GLU A 27 4.56 6.12 -12.16
N LYS A 28 5.57 5.28 -11.91
CA LYS A 28 6.39 4.68 -12.95
C LYS A 28 5.62 3.68 -13.80
N TYR A 29 4.65 2.97 -13.22
CA TYR A 29 3.88 1.93 -13.91
C TYR A 29 2.36 2.15 -13.74
N PRO A 30 1.76 3.15 -14.40
CA PRO A 30 0.37 3.56 -14.18
C PRO A 30 -0.67 2.50 -14.58
N LEU A 31 -0.29 1.51 -15.39
CA LEU A 31 -1.17 0.40 -15.81
C LEU A 31 -1.04 -0.85 -14.92
N LYS A 32 -0.12 -0.85 -13.94
CA LYS A 32 0.03 -1.94 -12.96
C LYS A 32 -0.72 -1.59 -11.69
N ASN A 33 -1.38 -2.57 -11.10
CA ASN A 33 -2.00 -2.42 -9.79
C ASN A 33 -1.04 -2.84 -8.68
N PHE A 34 -0.97 -2.02 -7.64
CA PHE A 34 -0.18 -2.27 -6.43
C PHE A 34 -1.11 -2.54 -5.27
N ILE A 35 -0.77 -3.52 -4.43
CA ILE A 35 -1.58 -3.87 -3.25
C ILE A 35 -0.75 -3.56 -2.00
N VAL A 36 -1.29 -2.70 -1.14
CA VAL A 36 -0.78 -2.43 0.20
C VAL A 36 -1.64 -3.20 1.18
N LEU A 37 -1.11 -4.32 1.67
CA LEU A 37 -1.81 -5.21 2.57
C LEU A 37 -1.53 -4.84 4.03
N VAL A 38 -2.58 -4.50 4.78
CA VAL A 38 -2.50 -4.05 6.17
C VAL A 38 -3.49 -4.80 7.06
N PRO A 39 -3.30 -4.81 8.40
CA PRO A 39 -4.36 -5.26 9.29
C PRO A 39 -5.62 -4.39 9.10
N GLU A 40 -6.80 -4.99 9.26
CA GLU A 40 -8.08 -4.35 8.94
C GLU A 40 -8.27 -2.99 9.65
N GLN A 41 -7.79 -2.90 10.88
CA GLN A 41 -7.85 -1.72 11.74
C GLN A 41 -7.07 -0.52 11.18
N PHE A 42 -6.13 -0.73 10.25
CA PHE A 42 -5.27 0.32 9.69
C PHE A 42 -5.65 0.75 8.27
N THR A 43 -6.64 0.11 7.64
CA THR A 43 -7.00 0.36 6.24
C THR A 43 -7.26 1.84 5.93
N MET A 44 -8.17 2.48 6.66
CA MET A 44 -8.51 3.90 6.44
C MET A 44 -7.35 4.85 6.76
N GLN A 45 -6.52 4.53 7.77
CA GLN A 45 -5.37 5.36 8.12
C GLN A 45 -4.32 5.31 7.01
N THR A 46 -3.96 4.10 6.56
CA THR A 46 -3.00 3.91 5.48
C THR A 46 -3.48 4.55 4.16
N GLN A 47 -4.79 4.49 3.86
CA GLN A 47 -5.34 5.22 2.70
C GLN A 47 -5.15 6.73 2.84
N LYS A 48 -5.50 7.31 3.99
CA LYS A 48 -5.33 8.75 4.23
C LYS A 48 -3.86 9.16 4.14
N ASP A 49 -2.95 8.37 4.70
CA ASP A 49 -1.51 8.61 4.63
C ASP A 49 -1.02 8.60 3.17
N LEU A 50 -1.39 7.59 2.39
CA LEU A 50 -1.00 7.49 0.98
C LEU A 50 -1.60 8.61 0.13
N VAL A 51 -2.87 8.97 0.34
CA VAL A 51 -3.49 10.13 -0.32
C VAL A 51 -2.72 11.41 0.02
N SER A 52 -2.35 11.60 1.29
CA SER A 52 -1.66 12.82 1.73
C SER A 52 -0.22 12.89 1.23
N MET A 53 0.45 11.75 1.11
CA MET A 53 1.84 11.65 0.64
C MET A 53 1.98 11.66 -0.88
N HIS A 54 0.98 11.15 -1.61
CA HIS A 54 1.06 11.04 -3.07
C HIS A 54 1.00 12.44 -3.70
N PRO A 55 1.91 12.78 -4.64
CA PRO A 55 1.91 14.11 -5.30
C PRO A 55 0.58 14.53 -5.92
N ARG A 56 -0.23 13.55 -6.35
CA ARG A 56 -1.53 13.75 -7.00
C ARG A 56 -2.70 13.76 -6.01
N HIS A 57 -2.44 13.66 -4.71
CA HIS A 57 -3.43 13.63 -3.64
C HIS A 57 -4.50 12.56 -3.85
N GLY A 58 -4.09 11.36 -4.27
CA GLY A 58 -4.96 10.23 -4.57
C GLY A 58 -4.20 8.91 -4.60
N ILE A 59 -4.91 7.79 -4.56
CA ILE A 59 -4.30 6.44 -4.51
C ILE A 59 -4.40 5.65 -5.83
N MET A 60 -5.09 6.17 -6.85
CA MET A 60 -5.08 5.69 -8.25
C MET A 60 -5.01 4.15 -8.43
N ASN A 61 -3.84 3.62 -8.79
CA ASN A 61 -3.57 2.20 -9.03
C ASN A 61 -2.98 1.48 -7.79
N ILE A 62 -3.13 2.06 -6.60
CA ILE A 62 -2.72 1.51 -5.30
C ILE A 62 -3.97 1.15 -4.50
N ASP A 63 -4.16 -0.15 -4.27
CA ASP A 63 -5.24 -0.69 -3.46
C ASP A 63 -4.74 -0.98 -2.03
N VAL A 64 -5.31 -0.29 -1.04
CA VAL A 64 -5.07 -0.60 0.37
C VAL A 64 -6.13 -1.60 0.85
N LEU A 65 -5.72 -2.80 1.21
CA LEU A 65 -6.62 -3.90 1.56
C LEU A 65 -6.24 -4.56 2.88
N SER A 66 -7.25 -5.13 3.55
CA SER A 66 -7.04 -6.15 4.57
C SER A 66 -7.04 -7.54 3.95
N PHE A 67 -6.54 -8.54 4.69
CA PHE A 67 -6.63 -9.94 4.24
C PHE A 67 -8.07 -10.39 3.97
N ALA A 68 -9.03 -10.00 4.82
CA ALA A 68 -10.44 -10.32 4.61
C ALA A 68 -11.00 -9.70 3.32
N ARG A 69 -10.66 -8.43 3.04
CA ARG A 69 -11.08 -7.74 1.80
C ARG A 69 -10.42 -8.33 0.57
N LEU A 70 -9.13 -8.69 0.66
CA LEU A 70 -8.41 -9.37 -0.41
C LEU A 70 -9.05 -10.73 -0.72
N ALA A 71 -9.32 -11.53 0.32
CA ALA A 71 -10.00 -12.82 0.17
C ALA A 71 -11.38 -12.64 -0.48
N TYR A 72 -12.18 -11.68 -0.03
CA TYR A 72 -13.46 -11.36 -0.65
C TYR A 72 -13.32 -11.02 -2.14
N ARG A 73 -12.34 -10.19 -2.50
CA ARG A 73 -12.10 -9.78 -3.89
C ARG A 73 -11.69 -10.95 -4.80
N VAL A 74 -10.91 -11.89 -4.27
CA VAL A 74 -10.41 -13.05 -5.04
C VAL A 74 -11.46 -14.16 -5.11
N LEU A 75 -12.21 -14.38 -4.03
CA LEU A 75 -13.11 -15.52 -3.88
C LEU A 75 -14.57 -15.24 -4.29
N LYS A 76 -15.00 -13.97 -4.33
CA LYS A 76 -16.29 -13.64 -4.93
C LYS A 76 -16.16 -13.63 -6.44
N THR A 77 -16.61 -14.73 -7.04
CA THR A 77 -16.99 -14.84 -8.45
C THR A 77 -18.51 -14.71 -8.56
#